data_AF-A0A2N1V9G0-F1
#
_entry.id   AF-A0A2N1V9G0-F1
#
_cell.length_a   1.000
_cell.length_b   1.000
_cell.length_c   1.000
_cell.angle_alpha   90.00
_cell.angle_beta   90.00
_cell.angle_gamma   90.00
#
_symmetry.space_group_name_H-M   'P 1'
#
loop_
_entity.id
_entity.type
_entity.pdbx_description
1 polymer ?
#
loop_
_entity_poly.entity_id
_entity_poly.type
_entity_poly.pdbx_seq_one_letter_code
_entity_poly.pdbx_strand_id
1 'polypeptide(L)'
;MKSTILVLTFTTLLFSVFQLNALERSIIIPEFIRLPQDSVVADKLLNSLESFLKQKEAPNNSNTLVNQDYLLETSLLLDEIKGIEKSSKYKDDNFYKCYLSSLVKLNEKQYIVQFSYLGIRESNPLLKATISLIATEVGNEFHFHSPLKFNTSAWSKAEKGLMTIFHKPSFDLSIAKDYVDYTNKYDRILGVEEKPTILYCASNFNEVLKLVGVDYKSDYSGVNYNTTMAVERDTTLIVNGLLASEVIKFDPHDHWHSRLRAVLAPNDTYKPIDEGCAFLFGGSWGYSWEDIKRRFSDYVKNNNNPDWLKLYEDRLDIGDEQYKPLNMDYIINAFIVKELYKDGDFTKVMKLLSIGRNQTNEKYFEVLEETMGINRKNFNEEVGKLVKN
;
A
#
# COMPACT_ATOMS: atom_id res chain seq x y z
N MET A 1 -5.12 15.52 -86.59
CA MET A 1 -5.21 14.24 -85.86
C MET A 1 -3.99 14.10 -84.93
N LYS A 2 -4.09 14.62 -83.72
CA LYS A 2 -3.22 14.34 -82.56
C LYS A 2 -4.06 14.55 -81.30
N SER A 3 -3.79 13.79 -80.25
CA SER A 3 -4.44 13.81 -78.94
C SER A 3 -5.56 12.78 -78.74
N THR A 4 -5.15 11.52 -78.63
CA THR A 4 -5.83 10.50 -77.84
C THR A 4 -4.73 9.55 -77.39
N ILE A 5 -4.79 9.01 -76.17
CA ILE A 5 -3.72 8.25 -75.48
C ILE A 5 -2.80 9.13 -74.60
N LEU A 6 -3.38 9.84 -73.63
CA LEU A 6 -2.67 10.16 -72.38
C LEU A 6 -3.66 10.46 -71.24
N VAL A 7 -4.67 9.60 -71.03
CA VAL A 7 -5.65 9.78 -69.93
C VAL A 7 -5.83 8.49 -69.09
N LEU A 8 -5.13 7.39 -69.39
CA LEU A 8 -5.41 6.10 -68.75
C LEU A 8 -4.30 5.52 -67.86
N THR A 9 -3.38 6.35 -67.37
CA THR A 9 -2.26 5.89 -66.53
C THR A 9 -1.95 6.81 -65.35
N PHE A 10 -2.93 7.60 -64.91
CA PHE A 10 -2.81 8.41 -63.68
C PHE A 10 -3.96 8.24 -62.68
N THR A 11 -4.87 7.30 -62.94
CA THR A 11 -6.05 7.04 -62.08
C THR A 11 -5.96 5.74 -61.28
N THR A 12 -4.91 4.95 -61.46
CA THR A 12 -4.68 3.67 -60.75
C THR A 12 -3.63 3.73 -59.64
N LEU A 13 -2.99 4.89 -59.41
CA LEU A 13 -1.98 5.05 -58.34
C LEU A 13 -2.44 5.89 -57.13
N LEU A 14 -3.72 6.24 -57.07
CA LEU A 14 -4.33 6.97 -55.94
C LEU A 14 -5.24 6.08 -55.08
N PHE A 15 -5.32 4.77 -55.37
CA PHE A 15 -6.14 3.81 -54.63
C PHE A 15 -5.35 2.83 -53.74
N SER A 16 -4.02 2.97 -53.64
CA SER A 16 -3.18 2.00 -52.93
C SER A 16 -2.55 2.49 -51.61
N VAL A 17 -2.91 3.68 -51.11
CA VAL A 17 -2.41 4.19 -49.80
C VAL A 17 -3.50 4.28 -48.73
N PHE A 18 -4.65 3.63 -48.94
CA PHE A 18 -5.47 3.17 -47.81
C PHE A 18 -4.95 1.80 -47.35
N GLN A 19 -3.67 1.76 -46.96
CA GLN A 19 -3.28 0.78 -45.96
C GLN A 19 -3.97 1.24 -44.68
N LEU A 20 -5.20 0.75 -44.48
CA LEU A 20 -5.80 0.65 -43.18
C LEU A 20 -4.74 -0.03 -42.31
N ASN A 21 -3.99 0.77 -41.55
CA ASN A 21 -3.40 0.31 -40.32
C ASN A 21 -4.60 -0.09 -39.46
N ALA A 22 -5.11 -1.30 -39.66
CA ALA A 22 -5.88 -1.99 -38.66
C ALA A 22 -4.91 -2.10 -37.49
N LEU A 23 -4.94 -1.10 -36.60
CA LEU A 23 -4.17 -1.11 -35.37
C LEU A 23 -4.56 -2.41 -34.69
N GLU A 24 -3.63 -3.35 -34.63
CA GLU A 24 -3.85 -4.61 -33.94
C GLU A 24 -4.24 -4.25 -32.51
N ARG A 25 -5.50 -4.53 -32.14
CA ARG A 25 -6.01 -4.24 -30.80
C ARG A 25 -5.23 -5.13 -29.83
N SER A 26 -4.60 -4.53 -28.82
CA SER A 26 -3.96 -5.30 -27.75
C SER A 26 -5.00 -6.00 -26.87
N ILE A 27 -6.23 -5.46 -26.82
CA ILE A 27 -7.36 -6.07 -26.14
C ILE A 27 -8.01 -7.11 -27.06
N ILE A 28 -8.07 -8.34 -26.59
CA ILE A 28 -8.78 -9.43 -27.25
C ILE A 28 -10.25 -9.36 -26.85
N ILE A 29 -11.16 -9.40 -27.82
CA ILE A 29 -12.61 -9.37 -27.61
C ILE A 29 -13.17 -10.76 -27.97
N PRO A 30 -13.51 -11.60 -26.99
CA PRO A 30 -14.17 -12.87 -27.26
C PRO A 30 -15.53 -12.69 -27.97
N GLU A 31 -15.89 -13.64 -28.84
CA GLU A 31 -17.12 -13.59 -29.64
C GLU A 31 -18.40 -13.50 -28.82
N PHE A 32 -18.39 -13.99 -27.58
CA PHE A 32 -19.54 -13.96 -26.67
C PHE A 32 -19.77 -12.60 -26.00
N ILE A 33 -18.85 -11.64 -26.14
CA ILE A 33 -19.01 -10.30 -25.56
C ILE A 33 -20.04 -9.51 -26.37
N ARG A 34 -21.07 -9.03 -25.67
CA ARG A 34 -22.08 -8.14 -26.26
C ARG A 34 -21.63 -6.69 -26.13
N LEU A 35 -21.22 -6.10 -27.25
CA LEU A 35 -20.89 -4.68 -27.36
C LEU A 35 -22.18 -3.82 -27.42
N PRO A 36 -22.08 -2.49 -27.22
CA PRO A 36 -23.18 -1.58 -27.45
C PRO A 36 -23.73 -1.75 -28.87
N GLN A 37 -25.06 -1.67 -29.04
CA GLN A 37 -25.69 -1.82 -30.35
C GLN A 37 -25.29 -0.69 -31.32
N ASP A 38 -25.06 0.50 -30.79
CA ASP A 38 -24.49 1.61 -31.55
C ASP A 38 -22.99 1.36 -31.75
N SER A 39 -22.60 1.07 -32.98
CA SER A 39 -21.22 0.78 -33.35
C SER A 39 -20.28 1.97 -33.10
N VAL A 40 -20.78 3.21 -33.21
CA VAL A 40 -19.97 4.41 -32.91
C VAL A 40 -19.64 4.46 -31.43
N VAL A 41 -20.61 4.16 -30.56
CA VAL A 41 -20.37 4.09 -29.11
C VAL A 41 -19.43 2.94 -28.76
N ALA A 42 -19.61 1.77 -29.39
CA ALA A 42 -18.74 0.62 -29.21
C ALA A 42 -17.28 0.94 -29.58
N ASP A 43 -17.05 1.52 -30.75
CA ASP A 43 -15.70 1.86 -31.22
C ASP A 43 -15.06 2.94 -30.34
N LYS A 44 -15.81 3.97 -29.95
CA LYS A 44 -15.32 5.00 -29.01
C LYS A 44 -14.85 4.39 -27.70
N LEU A 45 -15.67 3.51 -27.09
CA LEU A 45 -15.35 2.88 -25.81
C LEU A 45 -14.09 2.01 -25.94
N LEU A 46 -14.05 1.13 -26.95
CA LEU A 46 -12.94 0.21 -27.12
C LEU A 46 -11.63 0.93 -27.45
N ASN A 47 -11.68 1.98 -28.28
CA ASN A 47 -10.49 2.78 -28.61
C ASN A 47 -9.99 3.58 -27.40
N SER A 48 -10.91 4.11 -26.58
CA SER A 48 -10.54 4.77 -25.33
C SER A 48 -9.93 3.77 -24.35
N LEU A 49 -10.50 2.58 -24.20
CA LEU A 49 -9.95 1.54 -23.31
C LEU A 49 -8.55 1.11 -23.74
N GLU A 50 -8.35 0.89 -25.03
CA GLU A 50 -7.04 0.57 -25.62
C GLU A 50 -6.01 1.67 -25.32
N SER A 51 -6.39 2.94 -25.48
CA SER A 51 -5.52 4.08 -25.16
C SER A 51 -5.24 4.20 -23.66
N PHE A 52 -6.24 3.98 -22.81
CA PHE A 52 -6.09 4.00 -21.36
C PHE A 52 -5.09 2.93 -20.90
N LEU A 53 -5.22 1.70 -21.43
CA LEU A 53 -4.32 0.59 -21.10
C LEU A 53 -2.91 0.80 -21.65
N LYS A 54 -2.75 1.44 -22.82
CA LYS A 54 -1.43 1.81 -23.35
C LYS A 54 -0.70 2.83 -22.49
N GLN A 55 -1.43 3.75 -21.85
CA GLN A 55 -0.87 4.80 -21.02
C GLN A 55 -0.59 4.35 -19.58
N LYS A 56 -1.08 3.18 -19.14
CA LYS A 56 -1.01 2.72 -17.73
C LYS A 56 0.41 2.57 -17.19
N GLU A 57 1.40 2.32 -18.06
CA GLU A 57 2.80 2.14 -17.66
C GLU A 57 3.50 3.46 -17.27
N ALA A 58 2.95 4.60 -17.69
CA ALA A 58 3.46 5.92 -17.33
C ALA A 58 3.02 6.32 -15.90
N PRO A 59 3.50 7.45 -15.34
CA PRO A 59 2.97 7.99 -14.10
C PRO A 59 1.44 8.15 -14.16
N ASN A 60 0.72 7.83 -13.07
CA ASN A 60 -0.75 7.72 -13.09
C ASN A 60 -1.45 9.00 -13.57
N ASN A 61 -0.94 10.15 -13.11
CA ASN A 61 -1.42 11.48 -13.48
C ASN A 61 -1.19 11.87 -14.96
N SER A 62 -0.41 11.09 -15.71
CA SER A 62 -0.18 11.33 -17.14
C SER A 62 -1.17 10.60 -18.04
N ASN A 63 -1.98 9.68 -17.50
CA ASN A 63 -3.00 8.99 -18.26
C ASN A 63 -4.19 9.93 -18.53
N THR A 64 -4.30 10.39 -19.77
CA THR A 64 -5.27 11.42 -20.18
C THR A 64 -6.72 10.94 -20.15
N LEU A 65 -6.93 9.62 -20.06
CA LEU A 65 -8.25 9.00 -20.03
C LEU A 65 -8.66 8.61 -18.61
N VAL A 66 -7.89 8.98 -17.59
CA VAL A 66 -8.36 8.95 -16.21
C VAL A 66 -9.25 10.17 -15.96
N ASN A 67 -10.45 9.94 -15.45
CA ASN A 67 -11.29 11.04 -14.96
C ASN A 67 -10.58 11.74 -13.79
N GLN A 68 -10.27 13.03 -13.95
CA GLN A 68 -9.45 13.80 -13.01
C GLN A 68 -10.08 13.98 -11.62
N ASP A 69 -11.42 13.84 -11.51
CA ASP A 69 -12.14 13.86 -10.22
C ASP A 69 -11.98 12.54 -9.44
N TYR A 70 -11.44 11.52 -10.10
CA TYR A 70 -11.21 10.18 -9.58
C TYR A 70 -9.75 9.74 -9.69
N LEU A 71 -8.83 10.67 -9.97
CA LEU A 71 -7.42 10.35 -10.19
C LEU A 71 -6.82 9.64 -8.97
N LEU A 72 -7.13 10.09 -7.75
CA LEU A 72 -6.61 9.53 -6.51
C LEU A 72 -7.02 8.05 -6.34
N GLU A 73 -8.30 7.73 -6.52
CA GLU A 73 -8.81 6.36 -6.41
C GLU A 73 -8.37 5.48 -7.57
N THR A 74 -8.27 6.06 -8.77
CA THR A 74 -7.85 5.34 -9.98
C THR A 74 -6.36 5.04 -9.97
N SER A 75 -5.56 5.85 -9.28
CA SER A 75 -4.12 5.61 -9.12
C SER A 75 -3.82 4.30 -8.40
N LEU A 76 -4.59 3.98 -7.34
CA LEU A 76 -4.52 2.66 -6.68
C LEU A 76 -4.67 1.53 -7.69
N LEU A 77 -5.71 1.60 -8.52
CA LEU A 77 -6.01 0.56 -9.49
C LEU A 77 -4.98 0.50 -10.62
N LEU A 78 -4.48 1.65 -11.09
CA LEU A 78 -3.42 1.72 -12.11
C LEU A 78 -2.14 1.05 -11.62
N ASP A 79 -1.73 1.31 -10.38
CA ASP A 79 -0.57 0.67 -9.78
C ASP A 79 -0.72 -0.86 -9.71
N GLU A 80 -1.94 -1.37 -9.52
CA GLU A 80 -2.23 -2.80 -9.54
C GLU A 80 -2.10 -3.46 -10.92
N ILE A 81 -2.25 -2.69 -12.01
CA ILE A 81 -2.24 -3.19 -13.40
C ILE A 81 -0.99 -2.82 -14.20
N LYS A 82 -0.06 -2.06 -13.62
CA LYS A 82 1.26 -1.80 -14.23
C LYS A 82 2.07 -3.07 -14.39
N GLY A 83 2.64 -3.26 -15.58
CA GLY A 83 3.46 -4.42 -15.92
C GLY A 83 2.73 -5.76 -15.82
N ILE A 84 1.40 -5.78 -15.77
CA ILE A 84 0.61 -7.00 -15.52
C ILE A 84 0.73 -8.05 -16.63
N GLU A 85 1.12 -7.64 -17.83
CA GLU A 85 1.41 -8.50 -18.97
C GLU A 85 2.67 -9.35 -18.75
N LYS A 86 3.58 -8.89 -17.89
CA LYS A 86 4.90 -9.49 -17.68
C LYS A 86 4.83 -10.72 -16.77
N SER A 87 5.66 -11.70 -17.06
CA SER A 87 5.92 -12.84 -16.18
C SER A 87 7.42 -13.07 -16.00
N SER A 88 7.94 -12.70 -14.82
CA SER A 88 9.32 -13.03 -14.44
C SER A 88 9.57 -14.54 -14.36
N LYS A 89 8.53 -15.32 -14.03
CA LYS A 89 8.60 -16.79 -13.96
C LYS A 89 8.82 -17.42 -15.34
N TYR A 90 8.20 -16.87 -16.38
CA TYR A 90 8.30 -17.38 -17.75
C TYR A 90 9.25 -16.56 -18.63
N LYS A 91 9.84 -15.49 -18.11
CA LYS A 91 10.77 -14.57 -18.80
C LYS A 91 10.16 -14.01 -20.09
N ASP A 92 8.90 -13.61 -20.02
CA ASP A 92 8.15 -13.04 -21.14
C ASP A 92 7.41 -11.79 -20.65
N ASP A 93 7.71 -10.65 -21.27
CA ASP A 93 7.14 -9.35 -20.93
C ASP A 93 5.70 -9.17 -21.44
N ASN A 94 5.22 -10.08 -22.28
CA ASN A 94 3.88 -10.04 -22.86
C ASN A 94 3.15 -11.38 -22.68
N PHE A 95 3.45 -12.11 -21.61
CA PHE A 95 2.89 -13.44 -21.33
C PHE A 95 1.39 -13.41 -21.09
N TYR A 96 0.91 -12.46 -20.28
CA TYR A 96 -0.51 -12.31 -19.98
C TYR A 96 -1.15 -11.33 -20.97
N LYS A 97 -2.17 -11.80 -21.71
CA LYS A 97 -2.91 -10.97 -22.67
C LYS A 97 -4.21 -10.46 -22.05
N CYS A 98 -4.60 -9.24 -22.43
CA CYS A 98 -5.83 -8.62 -21.97
C CYS A 98 -7.04 -9.12 -22.77
N TYR A 99 -8.05 -9.63 -22.09
CA TYR A 99 -9.32 -10.07 -22.67
C TYR A 99 -10.47 -9.24 -22.09
N LEU A 100 -11.26 -8.60 -22.95
CA LEU A 100 -12.52 -8.02 -22.53
C LEU A 100 -13.43 -9.14 -22.02
N SER A 101 -13.87 -9.04 -20.77
CA SER A 101 -14.59 -10.10 -20.06
C SER A 101 -16.07 -9.77 -19.89
N SER A 102 -16.40 -8.50 -19.67
CA SER A 102 -17.78 -8.04 -19.56
C SER A 102 -17.89 -6.55 -19.87
N LEU A 103 -19.06 -6.16 -20.38
CA LEU A 103 -19.44 -4.76 -20.56
C LEU A 103 -20.91 -4.60 -20.18
N VAL A 104 -21.18 -3.79 -19.15
CA VAL A 104 -22.53 -3.61 -18.61
C VAL A 104 -22.88 -2.13 -18.59
N LYS A 105 -23.93 -1.74 -19.31
CA LYS A 105 -24.42 -0.36 -19.29
C LYS A 105 -25.06 -0.06 -17.92
N LEU A 106 -24.58 0.98 -17.25
CA LEU A 106 -25.13 1.46 -15.97
C LEU A 106 -26.24 2.48 -16.19
N ASN A 107 -26.00 3.43 -17.10
CA ASN A 107 -26.95 4.46 -17.51
C ASN A 107 -26.59 4.93 -18.93
N GLU A 108 -27.21 6.00 -19.40
CA GLU A 108 -27.02 6.50 -20.77
C GLU A 108 -25.56 6.74 -21.15
N LYS A 109 -24.71 7.16 -20.20
CA LYS A 109 -23.32 7.59 -20.43
C LYS A 109 -22.27 6.71 -19.77
N GLN A 110 -22.67 5.72 -18.96
CA GLN A 110 -21.74 4.96 -18.13
C GLN A 110 -21.85 3.46 -18.34
N TYR A 111 -20.70 2.80 -18.27
CA TYR A 111 -20.55 1.36 -18.38
C TYR A 111 -19.61 0.85 -17.29
N ILE A 112 -19.90 -0.33 -16.74
CA ILE A 112 -18.87 -1.15 -16.09
C ILE A 112 -18.15 -1.92 -17.19
N VAL A 113 -16.84 -1.75 -17.24
CA VAL A 113 -15.94 -2.47 -18.15
C VAL A 113 -15.12 -3.43 -17.32
N GLN A 114 -15.23 -4.73 -17.60
CA GLN A 114 -14.43 -5.75 -16.95
C GLN A 114 -13.51 -6.43 -17.96
N PHE A 115 -12.23 -6.60 -17.61
CA PHE A 115 -11.25 -7.28 -18.43
C PHE A 115 -10.35 -8.16 -17.57
N SER A 116 -9.79 -9.20 -18.18
CA SER A 116 -8.95 -10.18 -17.50
C SER A 116 -7.63 -10.35 -18.21
N TYR A 117 -6.55 -10.56 -17.45
CA TYR A 117 -5.25 -10.91 -17.97
C TYR A 117 -5.05 -12.42 -17.87
N LEU A 118 -4.94 -13.08 -19.03
CA LEU A 118 -4.80 -14.53 -19.15
C LEU A 118 -3.50 -14.86 -19.86
N GLY A 119 -2.73 -15.78 -19.29
CA GLY A 119 -1.58 -16.39 -19.93
C GLY A 119 -1.91 -17.83 -20.31
N ILE A 120 -1.21 -18.38 -21.30
CA ILE A 120 -1.38 -19.77 -21.71
C ILE A 120 -0.04 -20.49 -21.55
N ARG A 121 -0.03 -21.60 -20.80
CA ARG A 121 1.14 -22.47 -20.68
C ARG A 121 0.72 -23.90 -20.90
N GLU A 122 1.34 -24.57 -21.87
CA GLU A 122 1.10 -26.00 -22.14
C GLU A 122 -0.41 -26.29 -22.26
N SER A 123 -1.14 -25.41 -22.96
CA SER A 123 -2.60 -25.40 -23.12
C SER A 123 -3.43 -25.16 -21.86
N ASN A 124 -2.81 -24.87 -20.72
CA ASN A 124 -3.52 -24.49 -19.50
C ASN A 124 -3.65 -22.95 -19.41
N PRO A 125 -4.89 -22.43 -19.28
CA PRO A 125 -5.09 -21.01 -19.03
C PRO A 125 -4.68 -20.66 -17.59
N LEU A 126 -3.94 -19.56 -17.45
CA LEU A 126 -3.49 -19.02 -16.17
C LEU A 126 -4.07 -17.62 -16.00
N LEU A 127 -5.02 -17.47 -15.08
CA LEU A 127 -5.59 -16.17 -14.73
C LEU A 127 -4.63 -15.38 -13.85
N LYS A 128 -4.19 -14.22 -14.34
CA LYS A 128 -3.37 -13.28 -13.57
C LYS A 128 -4.22 -12.37 -12.72
N ALA A 129 -5.19 -11.71 -13.34
CA ALA A 129 -6.11 -10.80 -12.69
C ALA A 129 -7.40 -10.60 -13.49
N THR A 130 -8.45 -10.16 -12.80
CA THR A 130 -9.67 -9.61 -13.38
C THR A 130 -9.92 -8.24 -12.78
N ILE A 131 -10.16 -7.26 -13.63
CA ILE A 131 -10.20 -5.84 -13.32
C ILE A 131 -11.52 -5.25 -13.81
N SER A 132 -12.13 -4.41 -12.98
CA SER A 132 -13.34 -3.65 -13.28
C SER A 132 -13.08 -2.15 -13.18
N LEU A 133 -13.53 -1.42 -14.21
CA LEU A 133 -13.51 0.04 -14.29
C LEU A 133 -14.92 0.56 -14.57
N ILE A 134 -15.17 1.81 -14.18
CA ILE A 134 -16.32 2.56 -14.68
C ILE A 134 -15.82 3.43 -15.84
N ALA A 135 -16.40 3.23 -17.02
CA ALA A 135 -16.21 4.09 -18.19
C ALA A 135 -17.35 5.11 -18.24
N THR A 136 -17.01 6.39 -18.39
CA THR A 136 -17.95 7.51 -18.53
C THR A 136 -17.70 8.24 -19.84
N GLU A 137 -18.73 8.41 -20.65
CA GLU A 137 -18.65 9.15 -21.91
C GLU A 137 -18.45 10.66 -21.64
N VAL A 138 -17.37 11.22 -22.18
CA VAL A 138 -17.02 12.64 -22.10
C VAL A 138 -16.67 13.12 -23.50
N GLY A 139 -17.60 13.86 -24.13
CA GLY A 139 -17.40 14.35 -25.49
C GLY A 139 -17.32 13.22 -26.52
N ASN A 140 -16.14 13.00 -27.09
CA ASN A 140 -15.92 12.00 -28.14
C ASN A 140 -15.16 10.75 -27.67
N GLU A 141 -14.91 10.63 -26.37
CA GLU A 141 -14.13 9.56 -25.76
C GLU A 141 -14.76 9.07 -24.46
N PHE A 142 -14.26 7.96 -23.94
CA PHE A 142 -14.60 7.46 -22.61
C PHE A 142 -13.43 7.70 -21.65
N HIS A 143 -13.75 8.24 -20.49
CA HIS A 143 -12.83 8.35 -19.36
C HIS A 143 -13.11 7.22 -18.37
N PHE A 144 -12.05 6.69 -17.77
CA PHE A 144 -12.11 5.54 -16.87
C PHE A 144 -11.78 5.96 -15.45
N HIS A 145 -12.40 5.29 -14.50
CA HIS A 145 -12.05 5.43 -13.10
C HIS A 145 -12.30 4.16 -12.29
N SER A 146 -11.62 4.08 -11.14
CA SER A 146 -11.90 3.06 -10.13
C SER A 146 -13.36 3.11 -9.69
N PRO A 147 -13.99 1.95 -9.43
CA PRO A 147 -15.34 1.89 -8.88
C PRO A 147 -15.41 2.24 -7.38
N LEU A 148 -14.32 2.63 -6.71
CA LEU A 148 -14.28 2.85 -5.25
C LEU A 148 -15.44 3.72 -4.73
N LYS A 149 -15.62 4.93 -5.27
CA LYS A 149 -16.71 5.82 -4.83
C LYS A 149 -18.10 5.26 -5.15
N PHE A 150 -18.23 4.51 -6.25
CA PHE A 150 -19.50 3.87 -6.61
C PHE A 150 -19.85 2.74 -5.64
N ASN A 151 -18.87 1.87 -5.34
CA ASN A 151 -18.99 0.74 -4.43
C ASN A 151 -19.19 1.14 -2.97
N THR A 152 -18.86 2.37 -2.62
CA THR A 152 -18.95 2.90 -1.24
C THR A 152 -20.00 4.00 -1.11
N SER A 153 -20.88 4.16 -2.10
CA SER A 153 -21.92 5.22 -2.10
C SER A 153 -22.89 5.15 -0.91
N ALA A 154 -23.09 3.97 -0.33
CA ALA A 154 -23.92 3.75 0.86
C ALA A 154 -23.12 3.78 2.19
N TRP A 155 -21.81 4.04 2.15
CA TRP A 155 -20.98 4.07 3.35
C TRP A 155 -21.16 5.39 4.11
N SER A 156 -21.03 5.30 5.43
CA SER A 156 -21.01 6.46 6.31
C SER A 156 -19.68 7.20 6.19
N LYS A 157 -19.72 8.51 6.43
CA LYS A 157 -18.56 9.40 6.47
C LYS A 157 -18.40 9.97 7.89
N ALA A 158 -17.17 9.99 8.39
CA ALA A 158 -16.76 10.70 9.59
C ALA A 158 -15.46 11.49 9.33
N GLU A 159 -15.13 12.42 10.22
CA GLU A 159 -13.92 13.25 10.11
C GLU A 159 -13.20 13.31 11.47
N LYS A 160 -11.86 13.32 11.42
CA LYS A 160 -11.00 13.56 12.58
C LYS A 160 -9.70 14.21 12.13
N GLY A 161 -9.52 15.49 12.50
CA GLY A 161 -8.39 16.29 12.01
C GLY A 161 -8.42 16.40 10.47
N LEU A 162 -7.29 16.13 9.83
CA LEU A 162 -7.16 16.09 8.36
C LEU A 162 -7.61 14.77 7.72
N MET A 163 -8.13 13.82 8.51
CA MET A 163 -8.56 12.52 8.01
C MET A 163 -10.07 12.46 7.80
N THR A 164 -10.48 12.13 6.57
CA THR A 164 -11.84 11.73 6.22
C THR A 164 -11.94 10.21 6.25
N ILE A 165 -12.90 9.68 7.00
CA ILE A 165 -13.06 8.23 7.24
C ILE A 165 -14.37 7.77 6.61
N PHE A 166 -14.29 6.81 5.70
CA PHE A 166 -15.41 6.10 5.10
C PHE A 166 -15.51 4.70 5.70
N HIS A 167 -16.70 4.34 6.15
CA HIS A 167 -16.94 3.05 6.80
C HIS A 167 -18.36 2.55 6.61
N LYS A 168 -18.57 1.24 6.75
CA LYS A 168 -19.93 0.66 6.81
C LYS A 168 -20.67 1.18 8.06
N PRO A 169 -22.01 1.32 8.02
CA PRO A 169 -22.78 1.81 9.17
C PRO A 169 -22.57 1.01 10.47
N SER A 170 -22.26 -0.29 10.39
CA SER A 170 -22.03 -1.16 11.54
C SER A 170 -20.60 -1.11 12.10
N PHE A 171 -19.69 -0.35 11.49
CA PHE A 171 -18.30 -0.28 11.92
C PHE A 171 -18.15 0.51 13.23
N ASP A 172 -17.36 -0.04 14.17
CA ASP A 172 -16.99 0.66 15.39
C ASP A 172 -15.97 1.76 15.08
N LEU A 173 -16.49 2.99 14.98
CA LEU A 173 -15.69 4.17 14.65
C LEU A 173 -14.59 4.47 15.68
N SER A 174 -14.67 3.95 16.91
CA SER A 174 -13.61 4.16 17.90
C SER A 174 -12.27 3.59 17.43
N ILE A 175 -12.27 2.44 16.74
CA ILE A 175 -11.06 1.80 16.21
C ILE A 175 -10.35 2.70 15.18
N ALA A 176 -11.10 3.30 14.25
CA ALA A 176 -10.50 4.22 13.27
C ALA A 176 -10.03 5.52 13.93
N LYS A 177 -10.72 5.98 14.98
CA LYS A 177 -10.30 7.15 15.74
C LYS A 177 -8.98 6.89 16.48
N ASP A 178 -8.80 5.71 17.06
CA ASP A 178 -7.54 5.31 17.71
C ASP A 178 -6.41 5.21 16.67
N TYR A 179 -6.69 4.62 15.51
CA TYR A 179 -5.74 4.60 14.39
C TYR A 179 -5.28 6.01 13.99
N VAL A 180 -6.20 6.98 13.90
CA VAL A 180 -5.87 8.38 13.60
C VAL A 180 -5.00 8.98 14.70
N ASP A 181 -5.33 8.75 15.98
CA ASP A 181 -4.55 9.30 17.10
C ASP A 181 -3.11 8.77 17.11
N TYR A 182 -2.93 7.47 16.90
CA TYR A 182 -1.60 6.88 16.82
C TYR A 182 -0.84 7.33 15.56
N THR A 183 -1.53 7.48 14.42
CA THR A 183 -0.91 8.06 13.21
C THR A 183 -0.38 9.45 13.50
N ASN A 184 -1.21 10.35 14.03
CA ASN A 184 -0.80 11.73 14.33
C ASN A 184 0.29 11.78 15.41
N LYS A 185 0.22 10.91 16.43
CA LYS A 185 1.26 10.77 17.46
C LYS A 185 2.60 10.39 16.82
N TYR A 186 2.62 9.35 15.99
CA TYR A 186 3.85 8.84 15.40
C TYR A 186 4.41 9.80 14.36
N ASP A 187 3.57 10.40 13.54
CA ASP A 187 3.99 11.40 12.56
C ASP A 187 4.64 12.60 13.23
N ARG A 188 4.10 13.06 14.36
CA ARG A 188 4.73 14.13 15.16
C ARG A 188 6.09 13.74 15.71
N ILE A 189 6.24 12.52 16.22
CA ILE A 189 7.53 11.99 16.71
C ILE A 189 8.55 11.92 15.57
N LEU A 190 8.11 11.47 14.39
CA LEU A 190 8.94 11.26 13.21
C LEU A 190 9.16 12.54 12.37
N GLY A 191 8.52 13.66 12.72
CA GLY A 191 8.58 14.89 11.95
C GLY A 191 7.92 14.81 10.57
N VAL A 192 6.96 13.89 10.40
CA VAL A 192 6.18 13.74 9.17
C VAL A 192 5.12 14.84 9.12
N GLU A 193 5.05 15.55 7.99
CA GLU A 193 4.03 16.57 7.76
C GLU A 193 2.63 15.92 7.67
N GLU A 194 1.68 16.44 8.45
CA GLU A 194 0.29 16.00 8.38
C GLU A 194 -0.33 16.42 7.04
N LYS A 195 -0.92 15.46 6.31
CA LYS A 195 -1.57 15.70 5.02
C LYS A 195 -3.02 15.25 5.02
N PRO A 196 -3.89 15.87 4.21
CA PRO A 196 -5.24 15.37 3.97
C PRO A 196 -5.20 13.88 3.63
N THR A 197 -5.95 13.09 4.40
CA THR A 197 -5.98 11.64 4.24
C THR A 197 -7.42 11.17 4.13
N ILE A 198 -7.68 10.31 3.14
CA ILE A 198 -8.95 9.63 2.97
C ILE A 198 -8.74 8.17 3.36
N LEU A 199 -9.47 7.69 4.35
CA LEU A 199 -9.37 6.33 4.87
C LEU A 199 -10.67 5.57 4.61
N TYR A 200 -10.59 4.44 3.92
CA TYR A 200 -11.68 3.48 3.78
C TYR A 200 -11.43 2.26 4.67
N CYS A 201 -12.38 1.97 5.57
CA CYS A 201 -12.31 0.84 6.50
C CYS A 201 -13.03 -0.39 5.92
N ALA A 202 -12.30 -1.22 5.18
CA ALA A 202 -12.79 -2.49 4.63
C ALA A 202 -12.60 -3.63 5.63
N SER A 203 -13.46 -4.65 5.55
CA SER A 203 -13.50 -5.77 6.49
C SER A 203 -12.39 -6.80 6.29
N ASN A 204 -11.77 -6.84 5.10
CA ASN A 204 -10.64 -7.71 4.76
C ASN A 204 -9.99 -7.25 3.45
N PHE A 205 -8.87 -7.85 3.07
CA PHE A 205 -8.15 -7.44 1.87
C PHE A 205 -8.87 -7.78 0.56
N ASN A 206 -9.65 -8.85 0.51
CA ASN A 206 -10.47 -9.15 -0.67
C ASN A 206 -11.53 -8.06 -0.92
N GLU A 207 -12.10 -7.49 0.15
CA GLU A 207 -12.96 -6.31 0.02
C GLU A 207 -12.17 -5.08 -0.45
N VAL A 208 -10.98 -4.82 0.09
CA VAL A 208 -10.10 -3.74 -0.39
C VAL A 208 -9.93 -3.81 -1.92
N LEU A 209 -9.55 -4.99 -2.44
CA LEU A 209 -9.33 -5.22 -3.87
C LEU A 209 -10.60 -4.95 -4.69
N LYS A 210 -11.74 -5.54 -4.28
CA LYS A 210 -13.01 -5.36 -4.99
C LYS A 210 -13.50 -3.91 -4.98
N LEU A 211 -13.32 -3.22 -3.86
CA LEU A 211 -13.68 -1.81 -3.75
C LEU A 211 -12.92 -0.97 -4.79
N VAL A 212 -11.62 -1.21 -4.96
CA VAL A 212 -10.80 -0.44 -5.92
C VAL A 212 -10.90 -0.92 -7.37
N GLY A 213 -11.59 -2.03 -7.64
CA GLY A 213 -11.80 -2.57 -8.99
C GLY A 213 -10.90 -3.74 -9.37
N VAL A 214 -10.23 -4.37 -8.40
CA VAL A 214 -9.52 -5.65 -8.60
C VAL A 214 -10.44 -6.78 -8.13
N ASP A 215 -11.12 -7.43 -9.06
CA ASP A 215 -12.04 -8.54 -8.74
C ASP A 215 -11.29 -9.81 -8.34
N TYR A 216 -10.11 -10.00 -8.94
CA TYR A 216 -9.19 -11.09 -8.65
C TYR A 216 -7.77 -10.69 -9.05
N LYS A 217 -6.76 -11.12 -8.28
CA LYS A 217 -5.36 -11.07 -8.68
C LYS A 217 -4.59 -12.19 -7.99
N SER A 218 -3.93 -13.03 -8.78
CA SER A 218 -3.26 -14.25 -8.31
C SER A 218 -2.16 -13.99 -7.27
N ASP A 219 -1.53 -12.81 -7.31
CA ASP A 219 -0.51 -12.36 -6.36
C ASP A 219 -1.00 -12.30 -4.91
N TYR A 220 -2.32 -12.19 -4.71
CA TYR A 220 -2.94 -12.03 -3.40
C TYR A 220 -3.67 -13.29 -2.91
N SER A 221 -3.46 -14.43 -3.58
CA SER A 221 -4.04 -15.70 -3.15
C SER A 221 -3.59 -16.03 -1.71
N GLY A 222 -4.54 -16.17 -0.79
CA GLY A 222 -4.29 -16.45 0.63
C GLY A 222 -3.94 -15.23 1.49
N VAL A 223 -3.94 -14.01 0.94
CA VAL A 223 -3.70 -12.79 1.71
C VAL A 223 -5.01 -12.32 2.34
N ASN A 224 -5.10 -12.41 3.67
CA ASN A 224 -6.33 -12.11 4.41
C ASN A 224 -6.50 -10.62 4.75
N TYR A 225 -5.39 -9.94 5.03
CA TYR A 225 -5.36 -8.55 5.47
C TYR A 225 -4.16 -7.87 4.82
N ASN A 226 -4.40 -6.67 4.30
CA ASN A 226 -3.38 -5.77 3.80
C ASN A 226 -4.03 -4.39 3.63
N THR A 227 -3.21 -3.39 3.33
CA THR A 227 -3.64 -2.02 3.04
C THR A 227 -3.06 -1.60 1.70
N THR A 228 -3.84 -0.87 0.91
CA THR A 228 -3.34 -0.21 -0.30
C THR A 228 -3.43 1.31 -0.14
N MET A 229 -2.51 2.02 -0.78
CA MET A 229 -2.36 3.47 -0.63
C MET A 229 -1.94 4.13 -1.94
N ALA A 230 -2.51 5.30 -2.22
CA ALA A 230 -2.10 6.18 -3.30
C ALA A 230 -1.94 7.61 -2.78
N VAL A 231 -1.11 8.40 -3.44
CA VAL A 231 -0.91 9.82 -3.12
C VAL A 231 -1.02 10.61 -4.41
N GLU A 232 -1.97 11.54 -4.45
CA GLU A 232 -2.17 12.45 -5.58
C GLU A 232 -2.53 13.84 -5.06
N ARG A 233 -1.94 14.89 -5.64
CA ARG A 233 -2.20 16.30 -5.27
C ARG A 233 -2.15 16.55 -3.75
N ASP A 234 -1.11 16.06 -3.09
CA ASP A 234 -0.90 16.13 -1.63
C ASP A 234 -1.99 15.47 -0.76
N THR A 235 -2.88 14.68 -1.35
CA THR A 235 -3.87 13.89 -0.61
C THR A 235 -3.45 12.42 -0.62
N THR A 236 -3.47 11.80 0.56
CA THR A 236 -3.25 10.36 0.70
C THR A 236 -4.60 9.64 0.71
N LEU A 237 -4.74 8.58 -0.07
CA LEU A 237 -5.85 7.63 0.02
C LEU A 237 -5.35 6.32 0.60
N ILE A 238 -6.03 5.81 1.61
CA ILE A 238 -5.76 4.53 2.26
C ILE A 238 -7.04 3.69 2.19
N VAL A 239 -6.94 2.50 1.62
CA VAL A 239 -8.02 1.49 1.69
C VAL A 239 -7.50 0.34 2.54
N ASN A 240 -7.99 0.27 3.77
CA ASN A 240 -7.44 -0.54 4.84
C ASN A 240 -8.33 -1.77 5.08
N GLY A 241 -7.76 -2.98 4.93
CA GLY A 241 -8.46 -4.24 5.16
C GLY A 241 -8.26 -4.84 6.55
N LEU A 242 -7.72 -4.06 7.49
CA LEU A 242 -7.39 -4.49 8.87
C LEU A 242 -8.33 -3.86 9.89
N LEU A 243 -8.64 -2.57 9.80
CA LEU A 243 -9.36 -1.84 10.86
C LEU A 243 -10.76 -2.38 11.13
N ALA A 244 -11.47 -2.83 10.10
CA ALA A 244 -12.80 -3.44 10.23
C ALA A 244 -12.75 -4.98 10.19
N SER A 245 -11.57 -5.58 10.38
CA SER A 245 -11.40 -7.02 10.39
C SER A 245 -11.89 -7.63 11.70
N GLU A 246 -12.59 -8.76 11.60
CA GLU A 246 -13.01 -9.56 12.76
C GLU A 246 -11.90 -10.52 13.23
N VAL A 247 -10.86 -10.72 12.42
CA VAL A 247 -9.81 -11.71 12.67
C VAL A 247 -8.58 -11.07 13.32
N ILE A 248 -8.24 -9.85 12.90
CA ILE A 248 -7.07 -9.12 13.38
C ILE A 248 -7.52 -7.77 13.91
N LYS A 249 -6.97 -7.39 15.06
CA LYS A 249 -7.24 -6.10 15.68
C LYS A 249 -6.11 -5.14 15.35
N PHE A 250 -6.46 -3.86 15.29
CA PHE A 250 -5.48 -2.79 15.22
C PHE A 250 -4.52 -2.87 16.41
N ASP A 251 -3.22 -2.93 16.11
CA ASP A 251 -2.14 -2.91 17.10
C ASP A 251 -1.28 -1.66 16.90
N PRO A 252 -1.25 -0.73 17.86
CA PRO A 252 -0.37 0.43 17.81
C PRO A 252 1.12 0.08 17.70
N HIS A 253 1.54 -1.09 18.19
CA HIS A 253 2.91 -1.59 18.04
C HIS A 253 3.27 -1.79 16.57
N ASP A 254 2.50 -2.60 15.84
CA ASP A 254 2.73 -2.84 14.41
C ASP A 254 2.55 -1.58 13.57
N HIS A 255 1.66 -0.69 14.00
CA HIS A 255 1.46 0.60 13.34
C HIS A 255 2.69 1.50 13.43
N TRP A 256 3.46 1.45 14.52
CA TRP A 256 4.73 2.19 14.62
C TRP A 256 5.68 1.81 13.49
N HIS A 257 5.88 0.51 13.25
CA HIS A 257 6.75 0.03 12.18
C HIS A 257 6.26 0.50 10.80
N SER A 258 4.94 0.55 10.59
CA SER A 258 4.36 1.09 9.36
C SER A 258 4.67 2.57 9.18
N ARG A 259 4.53 3.38 10.24
CA ARG A 259 4.83 4.82 10.20
C ARG A 259 6.31 5.11 10.05
N LEU A 260 7.20 4.37 10.72
CA LEU A 260 8.64 4.52 10.60
C LEU A 260 9.11 4.35 9.13
N ARG A 261 8.49 3.43 8.39
CA ARG A 261 8.80 3.19 6.96
C ARG A 261 8.50 4.38 6.04
N ALA A 262 7.73 5.37 6.51
CA ALA A 262 7.51 6.61 5.76
C ALA A 262 8.76 7.52 5.75
N VAL A 263 9.68 7.35 6.71
CA VAL A 263 10.87 8.21 6.86
C VAL A 263 12.19 7.44 6.86
N LEU A 264 12.18 6.13 7.12
CA LEU A 264 13.37 5.29 7.13
C LEU A 264 13.11 3.95 6.44
N ALA A 265 13.95 3.60 5.46
CA ALA A 265 13.80 2.36 4.72
C ALA A 265 14.12 1.13 5.60
N PRO A 266 13.43 -0.02 5.44
CA PRO A 266 13.64 -1.19 6.28
C PRO A 266 15.08 -1.74 6.32
N ASN A 267 15.89 -1.50 5.28
CA ASN A 267 17.29 -1.93 5.26
C ASN A 267 18.20 -1.02 6.10
N ASP A 268 17.77 0.23 6.32
CA ASP A 268 18.48 1.24 7.09
C ASP A 268 18.03 1.23 8.56
N THR A 269 16.97 0.49 8.90
CA THR A 269 16.43 0.36 10.26
C THR A 269 17.14 -0.70 11.10
N TYR A 270 17.66 -0.30 12.26
CA TYR A 270 18.19 -1.21 13.28
C TYR A 270 17.07 -1.72 14.19
N LYS A 271 16.76 -3.01 14.03
CA LYS A 271 15.57 -3.64 14.61
C LYS A 271 15.44 -3.49 16.13
N PRO A 272 16.48 -3.68 16.96
CA PRO A 272 16.31 -3.58 18.42
C PRO A 272 15.83 -2.21 18.91
N ILE A 273 16.20 -1.13 18.21
CA ILE A 273 15.75 0.23 18.56
C ILE A 273 14.35 0.49 18.00
N ASP A 274 14.04 -0.01 16.80
CA ASP A 274 12.69 0.05 16.22
C ASP A 274 11.67 -0.62 17.14
N GLU A 275 11.98 -1.82 17.62
CA GLU A 275 11.18 -2.55 18.61
C GLU A 275 11.12 -1.77 19.94
N GLY A 276 12.24 -1.23 20.44
CA GLY A 276 12.24 -0.36 21.62
C GLY A 276 11.29 0.83 21.51
N CYS A 277 11.24 1.48 20.35
CA CYS A 277 10.27 2.54 20.05
C CYS A 277 8.82 2.01 20.02
N ALA A 278 8.58 0.87 19.36
CA ALA A 278 7.26 0.25 19.29
C ALA A 278 6.72 -0.13 20.68
N PHE A 279 7.56 -0.72 21.54
CA PHE A 279 7.25 -1.02 22.94
C PHE A 279 6.90 0.25 23.73
N LEU A 280 7.72 1.30 23.60
CA LEU A 280 7.52 2.56 24.32
C LEU A 280 6.26 3.30 23.89
N PHE A 281 6.02 3.40 22.58
CA PHE A 281 4.98 4.28 22.05
C PHE A 281 3.65 3.56 21.74
N GLY A 282 3.70 2.27 21.42
CA GLY A 282 2.55 1.45 21.04
C GLY A 282 2.24 0.30 22.00
N GLY A 283 3.16 -0.05 22.91
CA GLY A 283 3.01 -1.25 23.75
C GLY A 283 3.42 -2.51 23.00
N SER A 284 2.92 -3.68 23.42
CA SER A 284 3.14 -4.95 22.70
C SER A 284 2.13 -6.02 23.17
N TRP A 285 1.56 -6.79 22.25
CA TRP A 285 0.68 -7.94 22.54
C TRP A 285 -0.51 -7.63 23.46
N GLY A 286 -1.04 -6.40 23.36
CA GLY A 286 -2.14 -5.90 24.21
C GLY A 286 -1.70 -5.37 25.58
N TYR A 287 -0.40 -5.37 25.89
CA TYR A 287 0.16 -4.66 27.03
C TYR A 287 0.48 -3.22 26.68
N SER A 288 0.07 -2.30 27.54
CA SER A 288 0.58 -0.93 27.49
C SER A 288 2.07 -0.89 27.90
N TRP A 289 2.76 0.20 27.58
CA TRP A 289 4.11 0.44 28.09
C TRP A 289 4.17 0.36 29.62
N GLU A 290 3.15 0.84 30.33
CA GLU A 290 3.10 0.78 31.80
C GLU A 290 2.94 -0.65 32.33
N ASP A 291 2.22 -1.52 31.61
CA ASP A 291 2.15 -2.95 31.92
C ASP A 291 3.49 -3.64 31.71
N ILE A 292 4.17 -3.33 30.60
CA ILE A 292 5.51 -3.83 30.30
C ILE A 292 6.50 -3.37 31.39
N LYS A 293 6.50 -2.08 31.74
CA LYS A 293 7.36 -1.51 32.81
C LYS A 293 7.10 -2.20 34.15
N ARG A 294 5.84 -2.49 34.50
CA ARG A 294 5.47 -3.22 35.72
C ARG A 294 6.07 -4.63 35.73
N ARG A 295 5.85 -5.42 34.67
CA ARG A 295 6.38 -6.79 34.53
C ARG A 295 7.90 -6.82 34.59
N PHE A 296 8.55 -5.89 33.89
CA PHE A 296 9.99 -5.71 33.96
C PHE A 296 10.44 -5.37 35.40
N SER A 297 9.75 -4.47 36.10
CA SER A 297 10.08 -4.11 37.48
C SER A 297 9.97 -5.30 38.43
N ASP A 298 8.99 -6.18 38.23
CA ASP A 298 8.83 -7.39 39.05
C ASP A 298 9.92 -8.43 38.77
N TYR A 299 10.36 -8.56 37.51
CA TYR A 299 11.56 -9.33 37.18
C TYR A 299 12.80 -8.80 37.91
N VAL A 300 13.03 -7.48 37.89
CA VAL A 300 14.20 -6.85 38.53
C VAL A 300 14.19 -7.03 40.04
N LYS A 301 13.03 -6.92 40.71
CA LYS A 301 12.92 -7.17 42.17
C LYS A 301 13.28 -8.60 42.55
N ASN A 302 12.96 -9.56 41.68
CA ASN A 302 13.22 -10.98 41.93
C ASN A 302 14.64 -11.42 41.52
N ASN A 303 15.41 -10.56 40.85
CA ASN A 303 16.76 -10.83 40.38
C ASN A 303 17.72 -9.74 40.91
N ASN A 304 18.30 -9.96 42.08
CA ASN A 304 19.21 -9.00 42.72
C ASN A 304 20.45 -8.74 41.86
N ASN A 305 20.71 -7.47 41.54
CA ASN A 305 21.87 -6.98 40.78
C ASN A 305 22.03 -7.66 39.40
N PRO A 306 21.06 -7.46 38.48
CA PRO A 306 21.10 -8.11 37.17
C PRO A 306 22.28 -7.59 36.33
N ASP A 307 22.88 -8.49 35.55
CA ASP A 307 23.84 -8.15 34.51
C ASP A 307 23.07 -7.73 33.25
N TRP A 308 22.72 -6.44 33.17
CA TRP A 308 22.00 -5.83 32.05
C TRP A 308 22.64 -6.09 30.70
N LEU A 309 23.97 -6.07 30.60
CA LEU A 309 24.66 -6.34 29.33
C LEU A 309 24.39 -7.77 28.89
N LYS A 310 24.55 -8.72 29.81
CA LYS A 310 24.27 -10.13 29.51
C LYS A 310 22.80 -10.34 29.15
N LEU A 311 21.86 -9.80 29.92
CA LEU A 311 20.43 -9.95 29.64
C LEU A 311 20.02 -9.34 28.29
N TYR A 312 20.65 -8.23 27.91
CA TYR A 312 20.49 -7.60 26.60
C TYR A 312 21.01 -8.51 25.48
N GLU A 313 22.24 -9.03 25.59
CA GLU A 313 22.85 -9.85 24.55
C GLU A 313 22.20 -11.23 24.41
N ASP A 314 21.80 -11.83 25.54
CA ASP A 314 21.09 -13.12 25.57
C ASP A 314 19.64 -13.01 25.09
N ARG A 315 19.11 -11.79 24.93
CA ARG A 315 17.72 -11.50 24.52
C ARG A 315 16.70 -12.28 25.36
N LEU A 316 16.88 -12.25 26.67
CA LEU A 316 16.00 -12.98 27.58
C LEU A 316 14.55 -12.57 27.37
N ASP A 317 13.67 -13.54 27.16
CA ASP A 317 12.22 -13.32 27.15
C ASP A 317 11.68 -13.44 28.59
N ILE A 318 11.00 -12.39 29.07
CA ILE A 318 10.33 -12.36 30.37
C ILE A 318 8.80 -12.44 30.27
N GLY A 319 8.28 -12.75 29.08
CA GLY A 319 6.86 -13.01 28.86
C GLY A 319 6.41 -14.29 29.57
N ASP A 320 5.28 -14.23 30.27
CA ASP A 320 4.67 -15.35 31.00
C ASP A 320 3.45 -15.94 30.28
N GLU A 321 2.99 -15.28 29.22
CA GLU A 321 1.87 -15.72 28.38
C GLU A 321 2.37 -16.30 27.05
N GLN A 322 1.76 -17.42 26.64
CA GLN A 322 2.07 -18.06 25.37
C GLN A 322 1.83 -17.07 24.21
N TYR A 323 2.82 -16.94 23.33
CA TYR A 323 2.81 -16.03 22.17
C TYR A 323 2.85 -14.52 22.48
N LYS A 324 3.23 -14.13 23.71
CA LYS A 324 3.45 -12.72 24.07
C LYS A 324 4.87 -12.46 24.57
N PRO A 325 5.89 -12.59 23.71
CA PRO A 325 7.27 -12.39 24.09
C PRO A 325 7.52 -10.94 24.55
N LEU A 326 8.28 -10.80 25.63
CA LEU A 326 8.76 -9.54 26.18
C LEU A 326 10.28 -9.63 26.28
N ASN A 327 10.97 -9.42 25.16
CA ASN A 327 12.42 -9.54 25.09
C ASN A 327 13.13 -8.39 25.81
N MET A 328 14.15 -8.73 26.59
CA MET A 328 14.88 -7.77 27.42
C MET A 328 15.61 -6.70 26.61
N ASP A 329 16.16 -7.05 25.45
CA ASP A 329 16.85 -6.10 24.58
C ASP A 329 15.91 -4.99 24.09
N TYR A 330 14.67 -5.35 23.75
CA TYR A 330 13.65 -4.37 23.33
C TYR A 330 13.20 -3.50 24.50
N ILE A 331 13.00 -4.06 25.70
CA ILE A 331 12.62 -3.29 26.89
C ILE A 331 13.73 -2.33 27.30
N ILE A 332 14.99 -2.77 27.33
CA ILE A 332 16.14 -1.91 27.64
C ILE A 332 16.25 -0.80 26.60
N ASN A 333 16.09 -1.11 25.30
CA ASN A 333 16.08 -0.10 24.26
C ASN A 333 14.91 0.88 24.41
N ALA A 334 13.74 0.45 24.89
CA ALA A 334 12.64 1.38 25.20
C ALA A 334 13.01 2.38 26.30
N PHE A 335 13.75 1.97 27.34
CA PHE A 335 14.29 2.90 28.35
C PHE A 335 15.33 3.87 27.77
N ILE A 336 16.22 3.38 26.92
CA ILE A 336 17.22 4.21 26.21
C ILE A 336 16.53 5.24 25.31
N VAL A 337 15.55 4.81 24.51
CA VAL A 337 14.73 5.68 23.65
C VAL A 337 14.01 6.72 24.49
N LYS A 338 13.41 6.32 25.62
CA LYS A 338 12.72 7.24 26.53
C LYS A 338 13.65 8.33 27.06
N GLU A 339 14.87 7.98 27.46
CA GLU A 339 15.87 8.96 27.93
C GLU A 339 16.32 9.90 26.82
N LEU A 340 16.59 9.37 25.63
CA LEU A 340 17.00 10.17 24.46
C LEU A 340 15.91 11.13 23.98
N TYR A 341 14.64 10.74 24.12
CA TYR A 341 13.48 11.49 23.67
C TYR A 341 12.85 12.38 24.76
N LYS A 342 13.43 12.46 25.97
CA LYS A 342 12.82 13.16 27.12
C LYS A 342 12.53 14.65 26.86
N ASP A 343 13.30 15.28 25.99
CA ASP A 343 13.16 16.69 25.61
C ASP A 343 12.27 16.90 24.36
N GLY A 344 11.69 15.82 23.82
CA GLY A 344 10.87 15.84 22.61
C GLY A 344 11.65 15.85 21.29
N ASP A 345 12.98 15.80 21.33
CA ASP A 345 13.84 15.72 20.14
C ASP A 345 14.12 14.26 19.76
N PHE A 346 13.56 13.81 18.63
CA PHE A 346 13.73 12.43 18.15
C PHE A 346 15.03 12.23 17.33
N THR A 347 15.80 13.28 17.07
CA THR A 347 17.01 13.22 16.21
C THR A 347 18.05 12.24 16.74
N LYS A 348 18.24 12.18 18.07
CA LYS A 348 19.20 11.24 18.68
C LYS A 348 18.74 9.79 18.59
N VAL A 349 17.44 9.54 18.74
CA VAL A 349 16.86 8.20 18.52
C VAL A 349 17.03 7.82 17.05
N MET A 350 16.83 8.76 16.12
CA MET A 350 17.03 8.48 14.71
C MET A 350 18.45 8.04 14.37
N LYS A 351 19.48 8.61 15.00
CA LYS A 351 20.86 8.14 14.81
C LYS A 351 21.02 6.65 15.11
N LEU A 352 20.39 6.16 16.19
CA LEU A 352 20.41 4.75 16.57
C LEU A 352 19.54 3.87 15.66
N LEU A 353 18.38 4.38 15.24
CA LEU A 353 17.51 3.69 14.28
C LEU A 353 18.19 3.50 12.92
N SER A 354 18.94 4.50 12.44
CA SER A 354 19.57 4.50 11.11
C SER A 354 20.89 3.74 11.03
N ILE A 355 21.20 2.88 12.00
CA ILE A 355 22.40 2.05 12.00
C ILE A 355 22.36 1.00 10.86
N GLY A 356 21.18 0.48 10.52
CA GLY A 356 20.98 -0.53 9.48
C GLY A 356 20.63 -1.93 10.01
N ARG A 357 19.89 -2.69 9.19
CA ARG A 357 19.24 -3.96 9.58
C ARG A 357 20.19 -5.10 9.98
N ASN A 358 21.36 -5.15 9.37
CA ASN A 358 22.32 -6.27 9.50
C ASN A 358 23.61 -5.86 10.22
N GLN A 359 23.56 -4.82 11.04
CA GLN A 359 24.74 -4.39 11.80
C GLN A 359 24.97 -5.23 13.05
N THR A 360 26.23 -5.25 13.48
CA THR A 360 26.63 -5.93 14.71
C THR A 360 26.33 -5.07 15.95
N ASN A 361 26.34 -5.68 17.12
CA ASN A 361 26.18 -4.96 18.39
C ASN A 361 27.31 -3.92 18.60
N GLU A 362 28.49 -4.11 18.00
CA GLU A 362 29.62 -3.18 18.10
C GLU A 362 29.26 -1.82 17.51
N LYS A 363 28.61 -1.79 16.33
CA LYS A 363 28.18 -0.52 15.74
C LYS A 363 27.10 0.16 16.57
N TYR A 364 26.21 -0.64 17.17
CA TYR A 364 25.24 -0.13 18.15
C TYR A 364 25.92 0.55 19.34
N PHE A 365 26.90 -0.10 19.98
CA PHE A 365 27.62 0.48 21.11
C PHE A 365 28.47 1.70 20.74
N GLU A 366 29.05 1.74 19.54
CA GLU A 366 29.76 2.92 19.03
C GLU A 366 28.82 4.15 18.97
N VAL A 367 27.64 3.99 18.37
CA VAL A 367 26.66 5.08 18.23
C VAL A 367 26.01 5.41 19.59
N LEU A 368 25.80 4.42 20.45
CA LEU A 368 25.29 4.65 21.80
C LEU A 368 26.30 5.44 22.67
N GLU A 369 27.59 5.19 22.51
CA GLU A 369 28.64 5.94 23.16
C GLU A 369 28.71 7.38 22.65
N GLU A 370 28.60 7.59 21.34
CA GLU A 370 28.52 8.93 20.75
C GLU A 370 27.31 9.72 21.28
N THR A 371 26.15 9.06 21.42
CA THR A 371 24.88 9.73 21.72
C THR A 371 24.62 9.91 23.22
N MET A 372 25.07 8.98 24.05
CA MET A 372 24.79 8.95 25.50
C MET A 372 26.03 8.74 26.37
N GLY A 373 27.19 8.46 25.80
CA GLY A 373 28.37 8.04 26.57
C GLY A 373 28.25 6.62 27.15
N ILE A 374 27.28 5.82 26.70
CA ILE A 374 27.08 4.44 27.15
C ILE A 374 27.79 3.49 26.17
N ASN A 375 28.71 2.69 26.68
CA ASN A 375 29.46 1.67 25.96
C ASN A 375 29.39 0.33 26.71
N ARG A 376 29.97 -0.73 26.14
CA ARG A 376 29.96 -2.07 26.77
C ARG A 376 30.54 -2.09 28.19
N LYS A 377 31.51 -1.23 28.52
CA LYS A 377 32.20 -1.23 29.83
C LYS A 377 31.35 -0.63 30.94
N ASN A 378 30.59 0.42 30.64
CA ASN A 378 29.72 1.09 31.62
C ASN A 378 28.23 0.74 31.46
N PHE A 379 27.85 -0.11 30.49
CA PHE A 379 26.47 -0.46 30.19
C PHE A 379 25.67 -0.88 31.43
N ASN A 380 26.23 -1.76 32.26
CA ASN A 380 25.57 -2.22 33.48
C ASN A 380 25.29 -1.09 34.48
N GLU A 381 26.21 -0.15 34.62
CA GLU A 381 26.03 0.99 35.51
C GLU A 381 25.02 1.98 34.94
N GLU A 382 25.19 2.39 33.68
CA GLU A 382 24.39 3.43 33.05
C GLU A 382 22.96 2.97 32.77
N VAL A 383 22.77 1.80 32.17
CA VAL A 383 21.42 1.23 31.99
C VAL A 383 20.78 0.95 33.34
N GLY A 384 21.55 0.53 34.34
CA GLY A 384 21.09 0.36 35.71
C GLY A 384 20.52 1.65 36.32
N LYS A 385 21.00 2.83 35.92
CA LYS A 385 20.42 4.13 36.30
C LYS A 385 19.11 4.39 35.54
N LEU A 386 19.09 4.14 34.24
CA LEU A 386 17.91 4.36 33.38
C LEU A 386 16.70 3.54 33.81
N VAL A 387 16.90 2.26 34.12
CA VAL A 387 15.82 1.32 34.44
C VAL A 387 15.25 1.47 35.85
N LYS A 388 15.97 2.15 36.75
CA LYS A 388 15.51 2.45 38.12
C LYS A 388 14.72 3.76 38.24
N ASN A 389 14.80 4.62 37.21
CA ASN A 389 14.03 5.85 37.08
C ASN A 389 12.66 5.57 36.40
#